data_AF-A0A968YZ51-F1
#
_entry.id   AF-A0A968YZ51-F1
#
_cell.length_a   1.000
_cell.length_b   1.000
_cell.length_c   1.000
_cell.angle_alpha   90.00
_cell.angle_beta   90.00
_cell.angle_gamma   90.00
#
_symmetry.space_group_name_H-M   'P 1'
#
loop_
_entity.id
_entity.type
_entity.pdbx_description
1 polymer ?
#
loop_
_entity_poly.entity_id
_entity_poly.type
_entity_poly.pdbx_seq_one_letter_code
_entity_poly.pdbx_strand_id
1 'polypeptide(L)'
;MIDIRLDPLVPRHIQWAAGLGWHQQVVSVAGRSFPVYWLEVDPKDPQIKIRPIWSDPVTVVGTAPLSAIARRWQATAAINAGFFNR
;
A
#
# COMPACT_ATOMS: atom_id res chain seq x y z
N MET A 1 -2.36 21.51 -17.60
CA MET A 1 -1.14 22.18 -17.09
C MET A 1 -0.22 21.07 -16.55
N ILE A 2 1.02 21.00 -17.01
CA ILE A 2 2.05 20.08 -16.49
C ILE A 2 3.01 20.95 -15.68
N ASP A 3 3.28 20.56 -14.45
CA ASP A 3 4.12 21.29 -13.51
C ASP A 3 5.23 20.37 -13.00
N ILE A 4 6.48 20.83 -13.09
CA ILE A 4 7.68 20.08 -12.69
C ILE A 4 8.26 20.80 -11.48
N ARG A 5 8.03 20.23 -10.28
CA ARG A 5 8.48 20.78 -9.00
C ARG A 5 9.07 19.69 -8.12
N LEU A 6 9.98 20.08 -7.23
CA LEU A 6 10.67 19.20 -6.28
C LEU A 6 9.72 18.60 -5.23
N ASP A 7 8.63 19.31 -4.90
CA ASP A 7 7.62 18.87 -3.93
C ASP A 7 6.22 18.73 -4.57
N PRO A 8 5.98 17.70 -5.41
CA PRO A 8 4.72 17.55 -6.14
C PRO A 8 3.58 16.97 -5.30
N LEU A 9 3.85 16.54 -4.06
CA LEU A 9 2.89 15.80 -3.25
C LEU A 9 1.84 16.73 -2.64
N VAL A 10 0.65 16.76 -3.23
CA VAL A 10 -0.52 17.43 -2.65
C VAL A 10 -1.14 16.52 -1.60
N PRO A 11 -1.28 16.94 -0.32
CA PRO A 11 -1.92 16.11 0.68
C PRO A 11 -3.32 15.68 0.27
N ARG A 12 -3.64 14.39 0.47
CA ARG A 12 -4.95 13.84 0.11
C ARG A 12 -5.34 12.75 1.11
N HIS A 13 -6.61 12.75 1.46
CA HIS A 13 -7.26 11.71 2.25
C HIS A 13 -8.52 11.27 1.51
N ILE A 14 -8.67 9.97 1.29
CA ILE A 14 -9.81 9.38 0.60
C ILE A 14 -10.41 8.31 1.53
N GLN A 15 -11.67 8.49 1.93
CA GLN A 15 -12.45 7.39 2.49
C GLN A 15 -12.75 6.42 1.36
N TRP A 16 -12.00 5.31 1.31
CA TRP A 16 -12.04 4.44 0.14
C TRP A 16 -13.16 3.40 0.23
N ALA A 17 -13.37 2.85 1.43
CA ALA A 17 -14.52 2.00 1.77
C ALA A 17 -14.79 2.09 3.28
N ALA A 18 -15.83 1.43 3.79
CA ALA A 18 -15.99 1.24 5.24
C ALA A 18 -14.73 0.58 5.82
N GLY A 19 -14.20 1.15 6.92
CA GLY A 19 -12.98 0.67 7.56
C GLY A 19 -11.68 0.85 6.77
N LEU A 20 -11.67 1.52 5.61
CA LEU A 20 -10.48 1.75 4.77
C LEU A 20 -10.30 3.23 4.40
N GLY A 21 -9.20 3.83 4.86
CA GLY A 21 -8.79 5.20 4.53
C GLY A 21 -7.47 5.21 3.75
N TRP A 22 -7.43 5.85 2.58
CA TRP A 22 -6.17 6.06 1.86
C TRP A 22 -5.65 7.47 2.10
N HIS A 23 -4.36 7.59 2.39
CA HIS A 23 -3.71 8.85 2.70
C HIS A 23 -2.43 9.04 1.92
N GLN A 24 -2.16 10.30 1.64
CA GLN A 24 -0.95 10.83 1.03
C GLN A 24 -0.61 12.13 1.74
N GLN A 25 0.57 12.22 2.35
CA GLN A 25 1.00 13.42 3.07
C GLN A 25 2.53 13.56 3.08
N VAL A 26 3.01 14.80 3.15
CA VAL A 26 4.40 15.06 3.51
C VAL A 26 4.54 15.02 5.04
N VAL A 27 5.40 14.15 5.56
CA VAL A 27 5.70 14.00 6.98
C VAL A 27 7.12 14.48 7.26
N SER A 28 7.28 15.35 8.27
CA SER A 28 8.58 15.88 8.66
C SER A 28 9.14 15.13 9.87
N VAL A 29 10.34 14.57 9.74
CA VAL A 29 11.04 13.84 10.80
C VAL A 29 12.50 14.30 10.84
N ALA A 30 12.98 14.72 12.02
CA ALA A 30 14.36 15.19 12.23
C ALA A 30 14.81 16.27 11.22
N GLY A 31 13.94 17.24 10.92
CA GLY A 31 14.24 18.35 10.00
C GLY A 31 14.22 17.98 8.51
N ARG A 32 13.81 16.76 8.16
CA ARG A 32 13.67 16.30 6.77
C ARG A 32 12.21 15.96 6.46
N SER A 33 11.78 16.28 5.24
CA SER A 33 10.43 16.04 4.75
C SER A 33 10.38 14.81 3.85
N PHE A 34 9.38 13.96 4.05
CA PHE A 34 9.20 12.72 3.29
C PHE A 34 7.78 12.62 2.76
N PRO A 35 7.57 12.33 1.47
CA PRO A 35 6.26 11.95 0.98
C PRO A 35 5.92 10.55 1.49
N VAL A 36 4.83 10.43 2.24
CA VAL A 36 4.35 9.18 2.83
C VAL A 36 2.96 8.86 2.29
N TYR A 37 2.76 7.60 1.97
CA TYR A 37 1.49 7.02 1.56
C TYR A 37 1.15 5.93 2.55
N TRP A 38 -0.10 5.87 3.02
CA TRP A 38 -0.55 4.77 3.85
C TRP A 38 -2.02 4.44 3.58
N LEU A 39 -2.34 3.18 3.84
CA LEU A 39 -3.70 2.72 3.94
C LEU A 39 -3.99 2.50 5.42
N GLU A 40 -4.88 3.31 5.97
CA GLU A 40 -5.47 3.09 7.28
C GLU A 40 -6.55 2.02 7.17
N VAL A 41 -6.53 1.07 8.11
CA VAL A 41 -7.40 -0.09 8.13
C VAL A 41 -7.98 -0.23 9.54
N ASP A 42 -9.30 -0.27 9.66
CA ASP A 42 -9.95 -0.60 10.94
C ASP A 42 -9.90 -2.13 11.15
N PRO A 43 -9.08 -2.63 12.09
CA PRO A 43 -8.95 -4.07 12.32
C PRO A 43 -10.18 -4.68 13.00
N LYS A 44 -11.12 -3.87 13.49
CA LYS A 44 -12.35 -4.34 14.16
C LYS A 44 -13.50 -4.55 13.18
N ASP A 45 -13.40 -4.06 11.94
CA ASP A 45 -14.40 -4.30 10.91
C ASP A 45 -14.36 -5.80 10.51
N PRO A 46 -15.44 -6.58 10.76
CA PRO A 46 -15.47 -8.00 10.48
C PRO A 46 -15.43 -8.33 8.97
N GLN A 47 -15.66 -7.35 8.10
CA GLN A 47 -15.55 -7.51 6.65
C GLN A 47 -14.10 -7.44 6.16
N ILE A 48 -13.18 -6.92 6.98
CA ILE A 48 -11.77 -6.77 6.64
C ILE A 48 -10.99 -8.02 7.05
N LYS A 49 -10.21 -8.56 6.11
CA LYS A 49 -9.31 -9.70 6.35
C LYS A 49 -7.93 -9.38 5.83
N ILE A 50 -6.95 -9.37 6.74
CA ILE A 50 -5.53 -9.25 6.39
C ILE A 50 -4.94 -10.65 6.32
N ARG A 51 -4.26 -10.96 5.20
CA ARG A 51 -3.68 -12.29 4.95
C ARG A 51 -2.33 -12.15 4.27
N PRO A 52 -1.35 -13.02 4.57
CA PRO A 52 -0.16 -13.15 3.74
C PRO A 52 -0.57 -13.68 2.35
N ILE A 53 0.05 -13.15 1.29
CA ILE A 53 -0.14 -13.58 -0.09
C ILE A 53 1.24 -13.77 -0.76
N TRP A 54 1.34 -14.76 -1.63
CA TRP A 54 2.60 -15.14 -2.31
C TRP A 54 2.50 -14.87 -3.81
N SER A 55 3.64 -14.93 -4.52
CA SER A 55 3.67 -14.83 -5.99
C SER A 55 2.77 -15.88 -6.67
N ASP A 56 2.66 -17.06 -6.05
CA ASP A 56 1.79 -18.15 -6.47
C ASP A 56 0.93 -18.70 -5.31
N PRO A 57 -0.39 -18.89 -5.49
CA PRO A 57 -1.25 -19.50 -4.47
C PRO A 57 -0.94 -20.96 -4.14
N VAL A 58 -0.24 -21.69 -5.02
CA VAL A 58 0.08 -23.11 -4.82
C VAL A 58 1.56 -23.36 -4.48
N THR A 59 2.42 -22.35 -4.52
CA THR A 59 3.82 -22.47 -4.12
C THR A 59 4.39 -21.17 -3.57
N VAL A 60 5.33 -21.28 -2.63
CA VAL A 60 6.03 -20.14 -2.03
C VAL A 60 7.28 -19.72 -2.82
N VAL A 61 7.63 -20.46 -3.88
CA VAL A 61 8.81 -20.20 -4.71
C VAL A 61 8.50 -19.16 -5.78
N GLY A 62 9.39 -18.18 -5.91
CA GLY A 62 9.37 -17.19 -6.99
C GLY A 62 8.94 -15.80 -6.55
N THR A 63 9.21 -14.81 -7.39
CA THR A 63 8.89 -13.40 -7.14
C THR A 63 8.05 -12.84 -8.28
N ALA A 64 7.22 -11.85 -8.00
CA ALA A 64 6.40 -11.17 -9.00
C ALA A 64 6.13 -9.72 -8.57
N PRO A 65 5.78 -8.80 -9.51
CA PRO A 65 5.34 -7.46 -9.16
C PRO A 65 4.14 -7.51 -8.21
N LEU A 66 4.18 -6.74 -7.12
CA LEU A 66 3.13 -6.74 -6.09
C LEU A 66 1.72 -6.49 -6.66
N SER A 67 1.61 -5.64 -7.69
CA SER A 67 0.32 -5.39 -8.36
C SER A 67 -0.22 -6.61 -9.10
N ALA A 68 0.65 -7.46 -9.67
CA ALA A 68 0.25 -8.72 -10.28
C ALA A 68 -0.17 -9.73 -9.21
N ILE A 69 0.55 -9.79 -8.09
CA ILE A 69 0.20 -10.63 -6.93
C ILE A 69 -1.18 -10.24 -6.39
N ALA A 70 -1.39 -8.95 -6.10
CA ALA A 70 -2.68 -8.45 -5.59
C ALA A 70 -3.85 -8.79 -6.52
N ARG A 71 -3.68 -8.63 -7.84
CA ARG A 71 -4.70 -9.03 -8.83
C ARG A 71 -4.98 -10.53 -8.80
N ARG A 72 -3.94 -11.37 -8.75
CA ARG A 72 -4.07 -12.85 -8.73
C ARG A 72 -4.84 -13.33 -7.51
N TRP A 73 -4.60 -12.72 -6.35
CA TRP A 73 -5.29 -13.03 -5.09
C TRP A 73 -6.62 -12.30 -4.91
N GLN A 74 -7.00 -11.45 -5.86
CA GLN A 74 -8.16 -10.55 -5.77
C GLN A 74 -8.15 -9.72 -4.46
N ALA A 75 -6.95 -9.30 -4.05
CA ALA A 75 -6.77 -8.47 -2.86
C ALA A 75 -7.19 -7.03 -3.16
N THR A 76 -8.00 -6.45 -2.28
CA THR A 76 -8.39 -5.04 -2.35
C THR A 76 -7.15 -4.14 -2.30
N ALA A 77 -6.23 -4.39 -1.37
CA ALA A 77 -4.94 -3.71 -1.29
C ALA A 77 -3.83 -4.69 -0.89
N ALA A 78 -2.58 -4.34 -1.19
CA ALA A 78 -1.41 -5.14 -0.81
C ALA A 78 -0.18 -4.24 -0.58
N ILE A 79 0.73 -4.69 0.29
CA ILE A 79 2.05 -4.09 0.54
C ILE A 79 3.10 -5.21 0.51
N ASN A 80 4.34 -4.87 0.13
CA ASN A 80 5.45 -5.83 0.24
C ASN A 80 5.69 -6.17 1.72
N ALA A 81 5.96 -7.44 2.01
CA ALA A 81 6.13 -7.94 3.38
C ALA A 81 7.56 -8.47 3.61
N GLY A 82 7.74 -9.79 3.69
CA GLY A 82 9.00 -10.42 4.06
C GLY A 82 10.15 -10.21 3.07
N PHE A 83 11.39 -10.31 3.57
CA PHE A 83 12.60 -10.38 2.76
C PHE A 83 12.69 -11.70 1.98
N PHE A 84 13.40 -11.68 0.86
CA PHE A 84 13.60 -12.86 -0.01
C PHE A 84 14.95 -12.79 -0.75
N ASN A 85 15.46 -13.95 -1.13
CA ASN A 85 16.60 -14.07 -2.04
C ASN A 85 16.16 -13.77 -3.48
N ARG A 86 16.93 -12.95 -4.18
CA ARG A 86 16.64 -12.49 -5.55
C ARG A 86 17.36 -13.33 -6.59
#